data_AF-A0A840J0G2-F1
#
_entry.id   AF-A0A840J0G2-F1
#
_cell.length_a   1.000
_cell.length_b   1.000
_cell.length_c   1.000
_cell.angle_alpha   90.00
_cell.angle_beta   90.00
_cell.angle_gamma   90.00
#
_symmetry.space_group_name_H-M   'P 1'
#
loop_
_entity.id
_entity.type
_entity.pdbx_description
1 polymer ?
#
loop_
_entity_poly.entity_id
_entity_poly.type
_entity_poly.pdbx_seq_one_letter_code
_entity_poly.pdbx_strand_id
1 'polypeptide(L)'
;MGWISRPRARVRAVSGLVAAAVLGALSVTAAGTTPAAAATDEGIGHDITPGQPFASHTPDKNWLGSYIVGGKQVFCVSFQLKAPDSNEKYEPGDELLTKWGEKLPADEAANISYLLLRYGDTKDADQAAALAHLLHSWTSKPRSDKDLDESLPAKEIGYNIDYHLDKLKAQAPGAYADVEKLTADAEANRGPWTASVTAPKDAQHLGTPASWTVTVKNAKGNGMADVPVKLTATDASIDTADTAGTAADQEATEDTEQTDTSGSSATQAAATETTLKTDADGKVTVQLTPTGNQPKLAASLSAPADRPYVQKPMNDGIQNVVSTGGEKKLSASGVVAVAKPGKVQVTKTDAKTGKGIGGATLRITGKDRKSAANGQDGKPLNGPDGQPVVVTTGGEDGVATVDDLLAPQDVCVVEVNAPPGYTNAFDPKNPPAACGSLEPGGTLALTVVNIPNEVPHAIPAGDKPEAMAKGATETSFSVPGVAGLAALVLIGSGLVGFAARRSARR
;
A
#
# COMPACT_ATOMS: atom_id res chain seq x y z
N MET A 1 -53.04 16.42 22.29
CA MET A 1 -53.79 16.30 23.56
C MET A 1 -53.66 14.88 24.06
N GLY A 2 -53.26 14.68 25.32
CA GLY A 2 -53.18 13.36 25.94
C GLY A 2 -51.93 13.14 26.78
N TRP A 3 -51.84 13.81 27.91
CA TRP A 3 -51.05 13.36 29.07
C TRP A 3 -51.76 12.17 29.74
N ILE A 4 -51.01 11.29 30.41
CA ILE A 4 -51.31 10.42 31.58
C ILE A 4 -50.14 9.41 31.61
N SER A 5 -49.12 9.56 32.44
CA SER A 5 -48.97 9.34 33.89
C SER A 5 -48.10 8.09 34.15
N ARG A 6 -47.12 8.24 35.05
CA ARG A 6 -46.30 7.14 35.59
C ARG A 6 -46.98 6.55 36.83
N PRO A 7 -46.60 5.33 37.24
CA PRO A 7 -45.90 5.24 38.51
C PRO A 7 -44.71 4.25 38.58
N ARG A 8 -43.90 4.51 39.61
CA ARG A 8 -42.79 3.77 40.28
C ARG A 8 -43.15 2.30 40.58
N ALA A 9 -42.29 1.33 40.92
CA ALA A 9 -40.85 1.10 41.12
C ALA A 9 -40.70 -0.45 41.21
N ARG A 10 -39.56 -1.11 40.98
CA ARG A 10 -38.59 -1.50 42.03
C ARG A 10 -37.65 -2.60 41.47
N VAL A 11 -36.35 -2.46 41.79
CA VAL A 11 -35.44 -3.49 42.36
C VAL A 11 -34.59 -4.37 41.42
N ARG A 12 -33.26 -4.24 41.67
CA ARG A 12 -32.10 -5.17 41.50
C ARG A 12 -31.60 -5.43 40.08
N ALA A 13 -30.30 -5.42 39.76
CA ALA A 13 -29.03 -5.27 40.49
C ALA A 13 -27.97 -4.83 39.43
N VAL A 14 -27.16 -3.77 39.63
CA VAL A 14 -25.84 -3.73 40.30
C VAL A 14 -24.88 -4.84 39.87
N SER A 15 -23.84 -4.44 39.11
CA SER A 15 -22.39 -4.80 39.19
C SER A 15 -21.78 -4.69 37.78
N GLY A 16 -20.68 -4.00 37.50
CA GLY A 16 -19.77 -3.22 38.33
C GLY A 16 -18.90 -2.35 37.41
N LEU A 17 -18.71 -1.10 37.82
CA LEU A 17 -17.80 -0.12 37.25
C LEU A 17 -17.10 0.45 38.48
N VAL A 18 -15.78 0.27 38.59
CA VAL A 18 -14.79 1.07 39.35
C VAL A 18 -13.48 0.25 39.42
N ALA A 19 -12.43 0.79 38.81
CA ALA A 19 -11.06 0.63 39.26
C ALA A 19 -10.25 1.86 38.81
N ALA A 20 -10.55 3.00 39.44
CA ALA A 20 -9.69 4.16 39.50
C ALA A 20 -9.29 4.36 40.97
N ALA A 21 -8.02 4.71 41.18
CA ALA A 21 -7.38 5.13 42.43
C ALA A 21 -7.02 4.03 43.46
N VAL A 22 -5.80 3.48 43.35
CA VAL A 22 -4.82 3.37 44.46
C VAL A 22 -3.41 3.34 43.86
N LEU A 23 -2.72 4.48 43.85
CA LEU A 23 -1.25 4.58 43.78
C LEU A 23 -0.87 6.00 44.25
N GLY A 24 -1.19 6.27 45.51
CA GLY A 24 -0.77 7.45 46.24
C GLY A 24 -0.24 7.02 47.61
N ALA A 25 0.93 7.55 47.96
CA ALA A 25 1.64 7.39 49.24
C ALA A 25 2.43 6.08 49.47
N LEU A 26 3.57 5.97 48.78
CA LEU A 26 4.80 5.47 49.39
C LEU A 26 5.83 6.59 49.40
N SER A 27 5.67 7.49 50.38
CA SER A 27 6.66 8.48 50.76
C SER A 27 7.84 7.75 51.40
N VAL A 28 8.81 7.35 50.58
CA VAL A 28 10.11 6.89 51.05
C VAL A 28 10.84 8.09 51.65
N THR A 29 10.91 8.12 52.98
CA THR A 29 11.91 8.91 53.71
C THR A 29 13.29 8.29 53.46
N ALA A 30 13.90 8.61 52.32
CA ALA A 30 15.33 8.42 52.11
C ALA A 30 16.04 9.67 52.65
N ALA A 31 16.54 9.54 53.86
CA ALA A 31 17.45 10.51 54.44
C ALA A 31 18.75 10.55 53.61
N GLY A 32 19.06 11.72 53.03
CA GLY A 32 20.41 12.27 53.02
C GLY A 32 21.54 11.47 52.36
N THR A 33 21.30 10.75 51.26
CA THR A 33 22.43 10.49 50.35
C THR A 33 22.63 11.75 49.53
N THR A 34 23.71 12.50 49.81
CA THR A 34 24.31 13.40 48.82
C THR A 34 24.31 12.67 47.48
N PRO A 35 23.73 13.22 46.40
CA PRO A 35 23.81 12.57 45.10
C PRO A 35 25.30 12.30 44.86
N ALA A 36 25.66 11.02 44.73
CA ALA A 36 26.98 10.67 44.24
C ALA A 36 27.16 11.46 42.95
N ALA A 37 28.19 12.31 42.89
CA ALA A 37 28.52 13.03 41.67
C ALA A 37 28.61 11.98 40.56
N ALA A 38 27.64 11.98 39.65
CA ALA A 38 27.56 10.98 38.62
C ALA A 38 28.81 11.14 37.75
N ALA A 39 29.59 10.07 37.60
CA ALA A 39 30.77 10.09 36.76
C ALA A 39 30.35 10.21 35.29
N THR A 40 31.22 10.83 34.49
CA THR A 40 31.17 10.76 33.03
C THR A 40 31.21 9.30 32.61
N ASP A 41 30.27 8.91 31.74
CA ASP A 41 30.17 7.56 31.20
C ASP A 41 30.60 7.58 29.72
N GLU A 42 31.89 7.32 29.51
CA GLU A 42 32.47 7.15 28.17
C GLU A 42 31.85 5.89 27.54
N GLY A 43 31.28 6.04 26.35
CA GLY A 43 30.68 4.93 25.61
C GLY A 43 31.71 4.18 24.79
N ILE A 44 31.49 4.09 23.48
CA ILE A 44 32.36 3.38 22.56
C ILE A 44 33.29 4.39 21.87
N GLY A 45 34.59 4.09 21.79
CA GLY A 45 35.59 4.97 21.19
C GLY A 45 37.02 4.65 21.62
N HIS A 46 37.91 5.63 21.42
CA HIS A 46 39.34 5.51 21.71
C HIS A 46 39.87 6.72 22.50
N ASP A 47 40.80 6.44 23.41
CA ASP A 47 41.61 7.44 24.06
C ASP A 47 42.76 7.91 23.16
N ILE A 48 42.96 9.21 23.08
CA ILE A 48 44.11 9.85 22.45
C ILE A 48 45.07 10.36 23.51
N THR A 49 46.28 9.80 23.54
CA THR A 49 47.26 10.04 24.62
C THR A 49 48.61 10.55 24.08
N PRO A 50 49.17 11.66 24.61
CA PRO A 50 48.50 12.63 25.46
C PRO A 50 47.35 13.34 24.73
N GLY A 51 46.47 13.97 25.49
CA GLY A 51 45.47 14.88 24.95
C GLY A 51 46.09 16.12 24.28
N GLN A 52 45.29 16.86 23.50
CA GLN A 52 45.67 18.15 22.96
C GLN A 52 45.93 19.14 24.12
N PRO A 53 47.11 19.77 24.18
CA PRO A 53 47.41 20.78 25.20
C PRO A 53 46.48 22.00 25.11
N PHE A 54 46.09 22.53 26.28
CA PHE A 54 45.32 23.78 26.41
C PHE A 54 45.45 24.36 27.83
N ALA A 55 45.09 25.62 28.06
CA ALA A 55 45.22 26.31 29.34
C ALA A 55 46.59 26.08 30.03
N SER A 56 47.68 26.03 29.26
CA SER A 56 49.05 25.73 29.72
C SER A 56 49.23 24.38 30.45
N HIS A 57 48.36 23.41 30.20
CA HIS A 57 48.51 22.04 30.64
C HIS A 57 48.23 21.06 29.49
N THR A 58 48.76 19.85 29.60
CA THR A 58 48.47 18.76 28.67
C THR A 58 47.60 17.75 29.40
N PRO A 59 46.33 17.56 28.97
CA PRO A 59 45.50 16.51 29.53
C PRO A 59 46.14 15.14 29.31
N ASP A 60 45.96 14.24 30.28
CA ASP A 60 46.46 12.86 30.14
C ASP A 60 45.89 12.18 28.88
N LYS A 61 44.61 12.45 28.57
CA LYS A 61 43.92 11.90 27.40
C LYS A 61 42.86 12.85 26.83
N ASN A 62 42.55 12.69 25.54
CA ASN A 62 41.32 13.15 24.93
C ASN A 62 40.49 11.94 24.48
N TRP A 63 39.24 11.83 24.94
CA TRP A 63 38.32 10.81 24.46
C TRP A 63 37.76 11.17 23.07
N LEU A 64 37.92 10.26 22.10
CA LEU A 64 37.26 10.32 20.81
C LEU A 64 36.28 9.15 20.71
N GLY A 65 35.00 9.44 20.92
CA GLY A 65 33.95 8.44 20.91
C GLY A 65 32.61 9.01 21.31
N SER A 66 31.69 8.11 21.62
CA SER A 66 30.39 8.46 22.18
C SER A 66 30.43 8.57 23.71
N TYR A 67 29.36 9.11 24.28
CA TYR A 67 29.05 9.09 25.70
C TYR A 67 27.68 8.42 25.92
N ILE A 68 27.43 7.93 27.13
CA ILE A 68 26.12 7.41 27.52
C ILE A 68 25.41 8.43 28.41
N VAL A 69 24.29 8.97 27.92
CA VAL A 69 23.48 9.95 28.62
C VAL A 69 22.03 9.46 28.67
N GLY A 70 21.49 9.26 29.88
CA GLY A 70 20.15 8.71 30.05
C GLY A 70 19.96 7.34 29.37
N GLY A 71 21.01 6.53 29.33
CA GLY A 71 21.04 5.22 28.66
C GLY A 71 21.11 5.27 27.14
N LYS A 72 21.36 6.45 26.54
CA LYS A 72 21.48 6.62 25.09
C LYS A 72 22.89 7.02 24.69
N GLN A 73 23.33 6.51 23.55
CA GLN A 73 24.57 6.91 22.91
C GLN A 73 24.43 8.32 22.34
N VAL A 74 25.37 9.21 22.70
CA VAL A 74 25.43 10.59 22.21
C VAL A 74 26.87 10.95 21.84
N PHE A 75 27.05 11.93 20.95
CA PHE A 75 28.34 12.48 20.59
C PHE A 75 28.42 13.94 20.98
N CYS A 76 29.57 14.32 21.54
CA CYS A 76 29.89 15.70 21.84
C CYS A 76 30.23 16.47 20.57
N VAL A 77 29.81 17.73 20.50
CA VAL A 77 30.06 18.61 19.34
C VAL A 77 30.78 19.91 19.72
N SER A 78 31.17 20.08 20.99
CA SER A 78 31.79 21.31 21.50
C SER A 78 33.11 21.00 22.19
N PHE A 79 34.14 20.67 21.40
CA PHE A 79 35.44 20.16 21.87
C PHE A 79 35.97 20.87 23.13
N GLN A 80 36.51 20.10 24.09
CA GLN A 80 37.08 20.53 25.37
C GLN A 80 36.13 21.19 26.39
N LEU A 81 34.84 21.37 26.09
CA LEU A 81 33.88 21.66 27.16
C LEU A 81 33.68 20.43 28.08
N LYS A 82 33.06 20.62 29.25
CA LYS A 82 32.86 19.52 30.20
C LYS A 82 32.00 18.43 29.54
N ALA A 83 32.50 17.19 29.49
CA ALA A 83 31.75 16.04 29.00
C ALA A 83 30.46 15.83 29.82
N PRO A 84 29.39 15.29 29.21
CA PRO A 84 28.16 14.99 29.94
C PRO A 84 28.39 13.91 31.01
N ASP A 85 27.75 14.11 32.16
CA ASP A 85 27.60 13.06 33.15
C ASP A 85 26.42 12.15 32.76
N SER A 86 26.43 10.89 33.18
CA SER A 86 25.39 9.89 32.79
C SER A 86 23.95 10.29 33.15
N ASN A 87 23.79 11.10 34.20
CA ASN A 87 22.51 11.63 34.68
C ASN A 87 22.20 13.06 34.20
N GLU A 88 23.02 13.61 33.28
CA GLU A 88 22.81 14.94 32.75
C GLU A 88 21.48 15.03 32.00
N LYS A 89 20.72 16.09 32.25
CA LYS A 89 19.45 16.32 31.58
C LYS A 89 19.65 17.22 30.38
N TYR A 90 19.13 16.76 29.26
CA TYR A 90 19.17 17.46 28.00
C TYR A 90 17.77 17.83 27.53
N GLU A 91 17.66 19.00 26.90
CA GLU A 91 16.46 19.45 26.21
C GLU A 91 16.71 19.60 24.70
N PRO A 92 15.66 19.51 23.85
CA PRO A 92 15.79 19.81 22.43
C PRO A 92 16.39 21.21 22.23
N GLY A 93 17.50 21.28 21.50
CA GLY A 93 18.20 22.52 21.19
C GLY A 93 17.87 23.08 19.81
N ASP A 94 18.65 24.08 19.43
CA ASP A 94 18.57 24.68 18.09
C ASP A 94 19.39 23.86 17.08
N GLU A 95 19.39 24.34 15.84
CA GLU A 95 20.28 23.89 14.78
C GLU A 95 21.75 23.83 15.27
N LEU A 96 22.48 22.79 14.87
CA LEU A 96 23.91 22.66 15.16
C LEU A 96 24.70 23.80 14.50
N LEU A 97 25.43 24.52 15.33
CA LEU A 97 26.36 25.56 14.93
C LEU A 97 27.79 25.09 15.17
N THR A 98 28.75 25.82 14.60
CA THR A 98 30.14 25.70 15.05
C THR A 98 30.23 26.14 16.51
N LYS A 99 31.30 25.74 17.19
CA LYS A 99 31.67 26.17 18.54
C LYS A 99 31.73 27.70 18.67
N TRP A 100 31.96 28.39 17.55
CA TRP A 100 32.05 29.84 17.46
C TRP A 100 30.69 30.52 17.27
N GLY A 101 29.59 29.76 17.22
CA GLY A 101 28.23 30.27 17.00
C GLY A 101 27.90 30.55 15.54
N GLU A 102 28.71 30.07 14.60
CA GLU A 102 28.47 30.26 13.16
C GLU A 102 27.69 29.08 12.57
N LYS A 103 26.96 29.34 11.50
CA LYS A 103 26.28 28.27 10.76
C LYS A 103 27.30 27.39 10.06
N LEU A 104 27.16 26.08 10.22
CA LEU A 104 27.93 25.11 9.43
C LEU A 104 27.66 25.29 7.92
N PRO A 105 28.69 25.18 7.06
CA PRO A 105 28.50 24.96 5.63
C PRO A 105 27.44 23.89 5.36
N ALA A 106 26.64 24.08 4.32
CA ALA A 106 25.48 23.22 4.06
C ALA A 106 25.87 21.76 3.77
N ASP A 107 27.01 21.56 3.11
CA ASP A 107 27.58 20.25 2.82
C ASP A 107 28.14 19.56 4.07
N GLU A 108 28.81 20.29 4.97
CA GLU A 108 29.23 19.76 6.27
C GLU A 108 28.03 19.38 7.15
N ALA A 109 27.01 20.23 7.21
CA ALA A 109 25.77 19.92 7.94
C ALA A 109 25.08 18.67 7.37
N ALA A 110 25.03 18.52 6.04
CA ALA A 110 24.46 17.36 5.39
C ALA A 110 25.29 16.08 5.61
N ASN A 111 26.63 16.19 5.63
CA ASN A 111 27.53 15.10 5.99
C ASN A 111 27.25 14.63 7.44
N ILE A 112 27.16 15.55 8.38
CA ILE A 112 26.88 15.24 9.80
C ILE A 112 25.52 14.54 9.94
N SER A 113 24.46 15.07 9.33
CA SER A 113 23.13 14.44 9.39
C SER A 113 23.15 13.00 8.85
N TYR A 114 23.85 12.77 7.73
CA TYR A 114 23.99 11.44 7.15
C TYR A 114 24.75 10.49 8.08
N LEU A 115 25.88 10.95 8.61
CA LEU A 115 26.73 10.12 9.48
C LEU A 115 26.03 9.78 10.79
N LEU A 116 25.28 10.71 11.38
CA LEU A 116 24.49 10.43 12.59
C LEU A 116 23.37 9.42 12.32
N LEU A 117 22.68 9.51 11.16
CA LEU A 117 21.67 8.52 10.77
C LEU A 117 22.27 7.12 10.57
N ARG A 118 23.47 7.02 9.99
CA ARG A 118 24.06 5.72 9.59
C ARG A 118 24.98 5.08 10.63
N TYR A 119 25.67 5.91 11.41
CA TYR A 119 26.75 5.49 12.30
C TYR A 119 26.56 6.00 13.74
N GLY A 120 25.52 6.79 14.02
CA GLY A 120 25.27 7.35 15.36
C GLY A 120 24.99 6.29 16.43
N ASP A 121 24.54 5.10 16.04
CA ASP A 121 24.28 3.96 16.92
C ASP A 121 25.33 2.84 16.80
N THR A 122 26.45 3.09 16.10
CA THR A 122 27.49 2.09 15.87
C THR A 122 27.98 1.45 17.16
N LYS A 123 28.30 0.15 17.07
CA LYS A 123 28.90 -0.65 18.15
C LYS A 123 30.40 -0.87 17.96
N ASP A 124 30.94 -0.33 16.87
CA ASP A 124 32.34 -0.42 16.52
C ASP A 124 33.10 0.81 17.07
N ALA A 125 34.19 0.56 17.80
CA ALA A 125 34.96 1.60 18.47
C ALA A 125 35.75 2.48 17.49
N ASP A 126 36.26 1.89 16.42
CA ASP A 126 37.00 2.61 15.39
C ASP A 126 36.05 3.58 14.66
N GLN A 127 34.85 3.13 14.30
CA GLN A 127 33.81 3.98 13.71
C GLN A 127 33.34 5.08 14.64
N ALA A 128 33.12 4.78 15.93
CA ALA A 128 32.68 5.78 16.89
C ALA A 128 33.74 6.89 17.07
N ALA A 129 35.02 6.53 17.14
CA ALA A 129 36.11 7.50 17.22
C ALA A 129 36.28 8.31 15.93
N ALA A 130 36.18 7.67 14.77
CA ALA A 130 36.20 8.34 13.47
C ALA A 130 35.04 9.35 13.34
N LEU A 131 33.83 8.96 13.73
CA LEU A 131 32.68 9.85 13.76
C LEU A 131 32.90 11.03 14.71
N ALA A 132 33.36 10.80 15.94
CA ALA A 132 33.65 11.86 16.89
C ALA A 132 34.73 12.84 16.38
N HIS A 133 35.78 12.32 15.74
CA HIS A 133 36.81 13.14 15.09
C HIS A 133 36.22 14.04 14.02
N LEU A 134 35.41 13.48 13.10
CA LEU A 134 34.77 14.22 12.03
C LEU A 134 33.82 15.30 12.57
N LEU A 135 32.99 14.97 13.56
CA LEU A 135 32.11 15.93 14.22
C LEU A 135 32.91 17.11 14.79
N HIS A 136 33.96 16.86 15.57
CA HIS A 136 34.81 17.92 16.12
C HIS A 136 35.56 18.71 15.03
N SER A 137 35.97 18.05 13.94
CA SER A 137 36.68 18.69 12.83
C SER A 137 35.82 19.72 12.09
N TRP A 138 34.50 19.52 12.03
CA TRP A 138 33.56 20.46 11.42
C TRP A 138 33.01 21.46 12.44
N THR A 139 32.62 21.01 13.63
CA THR A 139 31.97 21.88 14.61
C THR A 139 32.95 22.71 15.40
N SER A 140 34.19 22.29 15.59
CA SER A 140 35.19 22.96 16.43
C SER A 140 36.48 23.32 15.67
N LYS A 141 36.41 23.40 14.33
CA LYS A 141 37.52 23.81 13.47
C LYS A 141 38.12 25.15 13.93
N PRO A 142 39.46 25.30 14.04
CA PRO A 142 40.07 26.59 14.33
C PRO A 142 39.76 27.59 13.21
N ARG A 143 39.39 28.83 13.56
CA ARG A 143 39.20 29.92 12.57
C ARG A 143 40.55 30.46 12.09
N SER A 144 41.57 30.33 12.94
CA SER A 144 42.97 30.63 12.65
C SER A 144 43.87 29.86 13.61
N ASP A 145 45.18 29.81 13.34
CA ASP A 145 46.18 29.17 14.21
C ASP A 145 46.16 29.69 15.66
N LYS A 146 45.65 30.92 15.88
CA LYS A 146 45.48 31.48 17.23
C LYS A 146 44.52 30.66 18.08
N ASP A 147 43.50 30.04 17.48
CA ASP A 147 42.56 29.19 18.22
C ASP A 147 43.23 27.86 18.65
N LEU A 148 44.47 27.58 18.21
CA LEU A 148 45.26 26.42 18.65
C LEU A 148 46.34 26.77 19.67
N ASP A 149 46.39 28.02 20.16
CA ASP A 149 47.32 28.44 21.21
C ASP A 149 47.03 27.67 22.51
N GLU A 150 48.01 26.90 22.97
CA GLU A 150 47.91 26.03 24.14
C GLU A 150 47.67 26.81 25.45
N SER A 151 47.85 28.13 25.47
CA SER A 151 47.49 28.96 26.62
C SER A 151 45.99 29.25 26.74
N LEU A 152 45.20 29.01 25.68
CA LEU A 152 43.77 29.30 25.66
C LEU A 152 42.96 28.36 26.57
N PRO A 153 41.91 28.88 27.23
CA PRO A 153 41.00 28.04 28.00
C PRO A 153 40.17 27.13 27.08
N ALA A 154 39.62 26.05 27.67
CA ALA A 154 38.76 25.07 27.00
C ALA A 154 37.66 25.67 26.10
N LYS A 155 37.01 26.75 26.55
CA LYS A 155 35.95 27.45 25.79
C LYS A 155 36.45 28.17 24.53
N GLU A 156 37.74 28.50 24.46
CA GLU A 156 38.33 29.32 23.40
C GLU A 156 39.26 28.51 22.48
N ILE A 157 39.73 27.34 22.91
CA ILE A 157 40.59 26.48 22.07
C ILE A 157 39.77 25.71 21.01
N GLY A 158 40.29 25.70 19.79
CA GLY A 158 39.81 24.91 18.66
C GLY A 158 40.33 23.48 18.65
N TYR A 159 39.69 22.62 17.87
CA TYR A 159 40.10 21.25 17.66
C TYR A 159 41.28 21.17 16.68
N ASN A 160 42.44 20.72 17.15
CA ASN A 160 43.59 20.50 16.27
C ASN A 160 43.39 19.22 15.45
N ILE A 161 42.90 19.37 14.23
CA ILE A 161 42.52 18.26 13.35
C ILE A 161 43.72 17.36 13.06
N ASP A 162 44.84 17.95 12.61
CA ASP A 162 46.04 17.19 12.22
C ASP A 162 46.64 16.45 13.42
N TYR A 163 46.70 17.10 14.59
CA TYR A 163 47.16 16.47 15.83
C TYR A 163 46.36 15.21 16.15
N HIS A 164 45.03 15.29 16.15
CA HIS A 164 44.19 14.15 16.49
C HIS A 164 44.22 13.07 15.40
N LEU A 165 44.31 13.45 14.12
CA LEU A 165 44.39 12.50 13.02
C LEU A 165 45.71 11.72 13.04
N ASP A 166 46.84 12.38 13.29
CA ASP A 166 48.15 11.74 13.46
C ASP A 166 48.18 10.81 14.67
N LYS A 167 47.51 11.20 15.76
CA LYS A 167 47.37 10.36 16.94
C LYS A 167 46.49 9.14 16.69
N LEU A 168 45.34 9.30 16.02
CA LEU A 168 44.51 8.18 15.58
C LEU A 168 45.33 7.22 14.71
N LYS A 169 46.07 7.72 13.74
CA LYS A 169 46.94 6.89 12.88
C LYS A 169 47.94 6.06 13.68
N ALA A 170 48.51 6.63 14.74
CA ALA A 170 49.50 5.95 15.58
C ALA A 170 48.88 4.99 16.61
N GLN A 171 47.68 5.28 17.13
CA GLN A 171 47.12 4.63 18.32
C GLN A 171 45.88 3.78 18.02
N ALA A 172 45.10 4.16 17.02
CA ALA A 172 43.88 3.49 16.57
C ALA A 172 43.83 3.51 15.03
N PRO A 173 44.70 2.73 14.35
CA PRO A 173 44.81 2.77 12.88
C PRO A 173 43.51 2.36 12.16
N GLY A 174 42.64 1.58 12.81
CA GLY A 174 41.28 1.29 12.32
C GLY A 174 40.43 2.55 12.24
N ALA A 175 40.34 3.31 13.34
CA ALA A 175 39.64 4.59 13.39
C ALA A 175 40.18 5.58 12.36
N TYR A 176 41.50 5.65 12.18
CA TYR A 176 42.12 6.48 11.13
C TYR A 176 41.63 6.09 9.72
N ALA A 177 41.59 4.78 9.42
CA ALA A 177 41.07 4.30 8.13
C ALA A 177 39.57 4.61 7.97
N ASP A 178 38.80 4.50 9.06
CA ASP A 178 37.37 4.81 9.03
C ASP A 178 37.09 6.32 8.87
N VAL A 179 37.99 7.24 9.26
CA VAL A 179 37.82 8.68 8.97
C VAL A 179 37.69 8.93 7.47
N GLU A 180 38.57 8.36 6.65
CA GLU A 180 38.52 8.51 5.19
C GLU A 180 37.26 7.85 4.60
N LYS A 181 36.95 6.63 5.07
CA LYS A 181 35.77 5.88 4.61
C LYS A 181 34.46 6.60 4.92
N LEU A 182 34.26 7.06 6.16
CA LEU A 182 33.06 7.78 6.58
C LEU A 182 32.94 9.12 5.85
N THR A 183 34.05 9.81 5.61
CA THR A 183 34.06 11.04 4.80
C THR A 183 33.56 10.77 3.39
N ALA A 184 34.16 9.80 2.70
CA ALA A 184 33.78 9.43 1.34
C ALA A 184 32.32 8.96 1.25
N ASP A 185 31.87 8.17 2.22
CA ASP A 185 30.49 7.70 2.31
C ASP A 185 29.51 8.87 2.49
N ALA A 186 29.79 9.80 3.41
CA ALA A 186 28.97 10.98 3.61
C ALA A 186 28.88 11.85 2.36
N GLU A 187 30.00 12.12 1.69
CA GLU A 187 30.01 12.91 0.47
C GLU A 187 29.25 12.24 -0.69
N ALA A 188 29.28 10.91 -0.76
CA ALA A 188 28.54 10.15 -1.76
C ALA A 188 27.03 10.17 -1.49
N ASN A 189 26.62 10.16 -0.21
CA ASN A 189 25.28 9.77 0.22
C ASN A 189 24.48 10.82 0.99
N ARG A 190 25.05 12.00 1.27
CA ARG A 190 24.38 13.07 2.03
C ARG A 190 23.05 13.55 1.44
N GLY A 191 22.24 14.12 2.32
CA GLY A 191 20.94 14.71 2.01
C GLY A 191 21.00 15.97 1.13
N PRO A 192 19.82 16.52 0.75
CA PRO A 192 18.49 16.01 1.08
C PRO A 192 18.15 14.72 0.33
N TRP A 193 17.55 13.76 1.02
CA TRP A 193 16.97 12.59 0.36
C TRP A 193 15.55 12.86 -0.09
N THR A 194 15.12 12.12 -1.11
CA THR A 194 13.76 12.10 -1.63
C THR A 194 13.22 10.67 -1.64
N ALA A 195 11.91 10.54 -1.46
CA ALA A 195 11.20 9.27 -1.55
C ALA A 195 10.02 9.42 -2.50
N SER A 196 9.74 8.39 -3.30
CA SER A 196 8.60 8.36 -4.23
C SER A 196 8.02 6.95 -4.33
N VAL A 197 6.73 6.86 -4.65
CA VAL A 197 6.05 5.59 -4.95
C VAL A 197 5.56 5.65 -6.39
N THR A 198 5.98 4.68 -7.20
CA THR A 198 5.56 4.50 -8.58
C THR A 198 4.54 3.36 -8.64
N ALA A 199 3.32 3.71 -9.06
CA ALA A 199 2.27 2.74 -9.33
C ALA A 199 2.53 2.00 -10.66
N PRO A 200 1.95 0.80 -10.84
CA PRO A 200 1.94 0.10 -12.12
C PRO A 200 1.37 0.97 -13.24
N LYS A 201 1.89 0.80 -14.46
CA LYS A 201 1.37 1.48 -15.65
C LYS A 201 0.08 0.84 -16.18
N ASP A 202 -0.06 -0.47 -15.98
CA ASP A 202 -1.20 -1.24 -16.45
C ASP A 202 -2.42 -1.04 -15.55
N ALA A 203 -3.60 -1.16 -16.15
CA ALA A 203 -4.87 -1.13 -15.46
C ALA A 203 -4.88 -2.14 -14.30
N GLN A 204 -5.30 -1.69 -13.12
CA GLN A 204 -5.38 -2.53 -11.94
C GLN A 204 -6.73 -3.23 -11.86
N HIS A 205 -6.73 -4.46 -11.38
CA HIS A 205 -7.92 -5.29 -11.23
C HIS A 205 -7.98 -5.90 -9.83
N LEU A 206 -9.19 -6.12 -9.31
CA LEU A 206 -9.37 -6.79 -8.03
C LEU A 206 -8.77 -8.19 -8.07
N GLY A 207 -8.03 -8.55 -7.02
CA GLY A 207 -7.40 -9.86 -6.89
C GLY A 207 -6.23 -10.13 -7.85
N THR A 208 -5.86 -9.18 -8.72
CA THR A 208 -4.71 -9.32 -9.62
C THR A 208 -3.51 -8.58 -9.05
N PRO A 209 -2.41 -9.28 -8.70
CA PRO A 209 -1.21 -8.63 -8.19
C PRO A 209 -0.57 -7.75 -9.27
N ALA A 210 -0.02 -6.60 -8.85
CA ALA A 210 0.78 -5.75 -9.72
C ALA A 210 1.98 -5.17 -8.99
N SER A 211 3.02 -4.85 -9.75
CA SER A 211 4.31 -4.44 -9.20
C SER A 211 4.34 -2.94 -8.92
N TRP A 212 4.54 -2.59 -7.65
CA TRP A 212 4.75 -1.22 -7.19
C TRP A 212 6.20 -1.03 -6.79
N THR A 213 6.73 0.17 -7.02
CA THR A 213 8.13 0.48 -6.68
C THR A 213 8.21 1.72 -5.80
N VAL A 214 8.85 1.59 -4.66
CA VAL A 214 9.32 2.73 -3.85
C VAL A 214 10.75 3.04 -4.26
N THR A 215 11.09 4.31 -4.39
CA THR A 215 12.45 4.75 -4.74
C THR A 215 12.91 5.83 -3.79
N VAL A 216 14.12 5.66 -3.26
CA VAL A 216 14.81 6.57 -2.35
C VAL A 216 16.09 7.05 -3.02
N LYS A 217 16.26 8.37 -3.14
CA LYS A 217 17.41 8.99 -3.79
C LYS A 217 18.04 10.07 -2.93
N ASN A 218 19.37 10.22 -3.01
CA ASN A 218 20.06 11.35 -2.41
C ASN A 218 20.00 12.64 -3.26
N ALA A 219 20.67 13.68 -2.79
CA ALA A 219 20.73 14.98 -3.45
C ALA A 219 21.33 14.96 -4.86
N LYS A 220 22.19 13.97 -5.16
CA LYS A 220 22.79 13.75 -6.47
C LYS A 220 21.91 12.92 -7.41
N GLY A 221 20.77 12.42 -6.92
CA GLY A 221 19.85 11.56 -7.67
C GLY A 221 20.24 10.08 -7.69
N ASN A 222 21.29 9.69 -6.94
CA ASN A 222 21.71 8.30 -6.81
C ASN A 222 20.78 7.55 -5.84
N GLY A 223 20.61 6.26 -6.09
CA GLY A 223 19.86 5.36 -5.21
C GLY A 223 20.51 5.20 -3.84
N MET A 224 19.70 5.13 -2.78
CA MET A 224 20.17 4.91 -1.42
C MET A 224 19.96 3.46 -0.99
N ALA A 225 21.03 2.70 -0.86
CA ALA A 225 21.00 1.30 -0.43
C ALA A 225 20.73 1.14 1.07
N ASP A 226 20.21 -0.03 1.45
CA ASP A 226 20.04 -0.45 2.85
C ASP A 226 19.26 0.56 3.70
N VAL A 227 18.32 1.29 3.10
CA VAL A 227 17.40 2.19 3.82
C VAL A 227 16.18 1.37 4.22
N PRO A 228 15.88 1.22 5.52
CA PRO A 228 14.65 0.57 5.96
C PRO A 228 13.44 1.45 5.60
N VAL A 229 12.51 0.88 4.84
CA VAL A 229 11.28 1.51 4.40
C VAL A 229 10.09 0.75 4.97
N LYS A 230 9.33 1.41 5.84
CA LYS A 230 8.03 0.91 6.31
C LYS A 230 6.99 1.14 5.23
N LEU A 231 6.38 0.06 4.76
CA LEU A 231 5.31 0.04 3.77
C LEU A 231 3.97 -0.22 4.45
N THR A 232 2.94 0.49 4.01
CA THR A 232 1.56 0.31 4.47
C THR A 232 0.65 0.26 3.24
N ALA A 233 -0.10 -0.83 3.09
CA ALA A 233 -1.12 -0.97 2.05
C ALA A 233 -2.52 -0.66 2.59
N THR A 234 -3.34 -0.02 1.76
CA THR A 234 -4.78 0.21 2.02
C THR A 234 -5.55 -0.23 0.78
N ASP A 235 -6.71 -0.89 0.97
CA ASP A 235 -7.49 -1.50 -0.12
C ASP A 235 -6.67 -2.47 -0.99
N ALA A 236 -5.64 -3.07 -0.38
CA ALA A 236 -4.80 -4.07 -1.00
C ALA A 236 -4.03 -4.89 0.05
N SER A 237 -3.53 -6.06 -0.36
CA SER A 237 -2.53 -6.84 0.38
C SER A 237 -1.16 -6.76 -0.28
N ILE A 238 -0.10 -6.79 0.53
CA ILE A 238 1.30 -6.85 0.07
C ILE A 238 1.73 -8.31 0.04
N ASP A 239 2.20 -8.79 -1.11
CA ASP A 239 2.87 -10.08 -1.22
C ASP A 239 4.39 -9.87 -1.20
N THR A 240 5.05 -10.46 -0.20
CA THR A 240 6.50 -10.36 0.02
C THR A 240 7.29 -11.53 -0.56
N ALA A 241 6.63 -12.52 -1.19
CA ALA A 241 7.28 -13.75 -1.66
C ALA A 241 8.32 -13.53 -2.78
N ASP A 242 8.17 -12.46 -3.58
CA ASP A 242 9.02 -12.16 -4.74
C ASP A 242 9.97 -10.96 -4.53
N THR A 243 10.21 -10.56 -3.28
CA THR A 243 10.91 -9.29 -3.00
C THR A 243 12.41 -9.37 -3.32
N ALA A 244 12.86 -8.59 -4.32
CA ALA A 244 14.27 -8.21 -4.47
C ALA A 244 14.62 -7.14 -3.40
N GLY A 245 14.77 -7.57 -2.16
CA GLY A 245 15.09 -6.73 -1.02
C GLY A 245 15.19 -7.60 0.23
N THR A 246 16.34 -7.58 0.91
CA THR A 246 16.53 -8.37 2.12
C THR A 246 15.59 -7.84 3.20
N ALA A 247 14.72 -8.70 3.72
CA ALA A 247 13.89 -8.36 4.87
C ALA A 247 14.79 -7.82 5.99
N ALA A 248 14.47 -6.62 6.50
CA ALA A 248 15.10 -6.18 7.75
C ALA A 248 14.63 -7.13 8.85
N ASP A 249 15.52 -7.47 9.79
CA ASP A 249 15.22 -8.35 10.93
C ASP A 249 13.82 -8.07 11.45
N GLN A 250 12.90 -9.01 11.22
CA GLN A 250 11.55 -8.92 11.74
C GLN A 250 11.66 -9.01 13.27
N GLU A 251 11.73 -7.87 13.94
CA GLU A 251 11.25 -7.80 15.32
C GLU A 251 9.75 -8.08 15.25
N ALA A 252 9.41 -9.34 15.52
CA ALA A 252 8.07 -9.84 15.57
C ALA A 252 7.24 -8.97 16.51
N THR A 253 6.42 -8.09 15.95
CA THR A 253 5.31 -7.49 16.67
C THR A 253 4.19 -8.52 16.64
N GLU A 254 4.27 -9.51 17.54
CA GLU A 254 3.17 -10.41 17.83
C GLU A 254 2.06 -9.61 18.51
N ASP A 255 1.05 -9.20 17.73
CA ASP A 255 -0.31 -9.01 18.23
C ASP A 255 -1.26 -8.88 17.03
N THR A 256 -1.79 -9.99 16.55
CA THR A 256 -3.02 -9.98 15.77
C THR A 256 -3.80 -11.27 16.02
N GLU A 257 -4.80 -11.18 16.90
CA GLU A 257 -5.85 -12.18 17.05
C GLU A 257 -6.63 -12.31 15.73
N GLN A 258 -6.52 -13.49 15.12
CA GLN A 258 -7.33 -13.92 13.99
C GLN A 258 -8.75 -14.25 14.50
N THR A 259 -9.71 -13.37 14.23
CA THR A 259 -11.14 -13.65 14.43
C THR A 259 -11.81 -13.91 13.09
N ASP A 260 -12.18 -15.16 12.86
CA ASP A 260 -13.05 -15.57 11.76
C ASP A 260 -14.47 -15.05 12.01
N THR A 261 -14.99 -14.20 11.12
CA THR A 261 -16.44 -13.94 11.07
C THR A 261 -16.89 -13.63 9.64
N SER A 262 -17.55 -14.60 9.02
CA SER A 262 -18.29 -14.43 7.76
C SER A 262 -19.51 -13.54 7.97
N GLY A 263 -19.48 -12.33 7.41
CA GLY A 263 -20.61 -11.39 7.40
C GLY A 263 -20.43 -10.34 6.30
N SER A 264 -21.27 -10.39 5.28
CA SER A 264 -21.29 -9.47 4.14
C SER A 264 -21.63 -8.04 4.59
N SER A 265 -20.61 -7.20 4.66
CA SER A 265 -20.61 -5.74 4.65
C SER A 265 -19.17 -5.34 4.33
N ALA A 266 -18.96 -4.32 3.49
CA ALA A 266 -17.63 -3.86 3.08
C ALA A 266 -16.85 -3.29 4.27
N THR A 267 -16.27 -4.18 5.08
CA THR A 267 -15.35 -3.83 6.16
C THR A 267 -14.03 -3.47 5.51
N GLN A 268 -13.60 -2.22 5.70
CA GLN A 268 -12.30 -1.72 5.29
C GLN A 268 -11.23 -2.71 5.76
N ALA A 269 -10.55 -3.37 4.81
CA ALA A 269 -9.52 -4.34 5.14
C ALA A 269 -8.44 -3.65 5.99
N ALA A 270 -8.03 -4.29 7.09
CA ALA A 270 -6.98 -3.77 7.95
C ALA A 270 -5.71 -3.54 7.11
N ALA A 271 -5.03 -2.41 7.35
CA ALA A 271 -3.83 -2.07 6.62
C ALA A 271 -2.74 -3.12 6.87
N THR A 272 -2.15 -3.67 5.80
CA THR A 272 -1.00 -4.57 5.92
C THR A 272 0.27 -3.73 6.01
N GLU A 273 1.10 -3.98 7.02
CA GLU A 273 2.37 -3.29 7.23
C GLU A 273 3.56 -4.25 7.09
N THR A 274 4.66 -3.77 6.49
CA THR A 274 5.93 -4.51 6.44
C THR A 274 7.10 -3.53 6.33
N THR A 275 8.31 -3.94 6.71
CA THR A 275 9.52 -3.12 6.57
C THR A 275 10.53 -3.85 5.69
N LEU A 276 10.97 -3.19 4.62
CA LEU A 276 11.91 -3.73 3.65
C LEU A 276 13.10 -2.77 3.46
N LYS A 277 14.29 -3.30 3.19
CA LYS A 277 15.46 -2.48 2.86
C LYS A 277 15.51 -2.20 1.36
N THR A 278 15.90 -0.99 0.99
CA THR A 278 16.20 -0.65 -0.41
C THR A 278 17.40 -1.42 -0.94
N ASP A 279 17.35 -1.79 -2.22
CA ASP A 279 18.47 -2.37 -2.96
C ASP A 279 19.57 -1.33 -3.27
N ALA A 280 20.62 -1.75 -4.00
CA ALA A 280 21.72 -0.89 -4.41
C ALA A 280 21.29 0.31 -5.29
N ASP A 281 20.15 0.21 -5.98
CA ASP A 281 19.55 1.28 -6.79
C ASP A 281 18.62 2.20 -5.96
N GLY A 282 18.50 1.95 -4.66
CA GLY A 282 17.60 2.68 -3.78
C GLY A 282 16.14 2.33 -3.97
N LYS A 283 15.81 1.10 -4.40
CA LYS A 283 14.45 0.69 -4.70
C LYS A 283 13.96 -0.41 -3.76
N VAL A 284 12.65 -0.40 -3.53
CA VAL A 284 11.90 -1.52 -2.97
C VAL A 284 10.76 -1.83 -3.93
N THR A 285 10.72 -3.05 -4.46
CA THR A 285 9.63 -3.50 -5.34
C THR A 285 8.78 -4.52 -4.60
N VAL A 286 7.46 -4.30 -4.61
CA VAL A 286 6.48 -5.19 -3.96
C VAL A 286 5.34 -5.50 -4.92
N GLN A 287 4.78 -6.71 -4.78
CA GLN A 287 3.52 -7.05 -5.45
C GLN A 287 2.36 -6.64 -4.56
N LEU A 288 1.47 -5.81 -5.10
CA LEU A 288 0.29 -5.33 -4.40
C LEU A 288 -0.95 -5.92 -5.08
N THR A 289 -1.78 -6.63 -4.33
CA THR A 289 -3.03 -7.23 -4.83
C THR A 289 -4.22 -6.38 -4.37
N PRO A 290 -4.92 -5.68 -5.28
CA PRO A 290 -6.06 -4.85 -4.91
C PRO A 290 -7.19 -5.68 -4.27
N THR A 291 -7.68 -5.21 -3.13
CA THR A 291 -8.86 -5.76 -2.42
C THR A 291 -10.02 -4.76 -2.38
N GLY A 292 -9.77 -3.50 -2.73
CA GLY A 292 -10.77 -2.44 -2.89
C GLY A 292 -10.55 -1.60 -4.16
N ASN A 293 -11.37 -0.55 -4.32
CA ASN A 293 -11.42 0.22 -5.58
C ASN A 293 -10.27 1.24 -5.73
N GLN A 294 -9.57 1.58 -4.65
CA GLN A 294 -8.48 2.56 -4.65
C GLN A 294 -7.25 2.02 -3.89
N PRO A 295 -6.63 0.94 -4.37
CA PRO A 295 -5.41 0.41 -3.78
C PRO A 295 -4.37 1.53 -3.63
N LYS A 296 -3.85 1.64 -2.42
CA LYS A 296 -2.86 2.65 -2.04
C LYS A 296 -1.68 1.97 -1.37
N LEU A 297 -0.47 2.35 -1.79
CA LEU A 297 0.77 2.03 -1.12
C LEU A 297 1.37 3.30 -0.53
N ALA A 298 1.58 3.31 0.77
CA ALA A 298 2.32 4.35 1.47
C ALA A 298 3.67 3.81 1.93
N ALA A 299 4.70 4.64 1.85
CA ALA A 299 6.06 4.38 2.29
C ALA A 299 6.47 5.44 3.31
N SER A 300 7.17 5.02 4.35
CA SER A 300 7.69 5.87 5.43
C SER A 300 9.09 5.42 5.81
N LEU A 301 10.03 6.36 5.93
CA LEU A 301 11.43 6.07 6.27
C LEU A 301 12.10 7.23 7.01
N SER A 302 13.18 6.95 7.74
CA SER A 302 14.11 7.97 8.26
C SER A 302 15.11 8.38 7.17
N ALA A 303 15.34 9.67 7.04
CA ALA A 303 16.31 10.27 6.13
C ALA A 303 17.16 11.31 6.87
N PRO A 304 18.33 11.71 6.35
CA PRO A 304 19.09 12.80 6.93
C PRO A 304 18.28 14.10 6.97
N ALA A 305 18.27 14.76 8.12
CA ALA A 305 17.78 16.11 8.30
C ALA A 305 18.60 17.06 7.42
N ASP A 306 17.96 18.12 6.94
CA ASP A 306 18.64 19.10 6.09
C ASP A 306 19.79 19.77 6.85
N ARG A 307 19.62 19.96 8.17
CA ARG A 307 20.66 20.36 9.11
C ARG A 307 20.43 19.64 10.45
N PRO A 308 21.49 19.19 11.14
CA PRO A 308 21.35 18.47 12.40
C PRO A 308 21.01 19.42 13.54
N TYR A 309 20.32 18.91 14.55
CA TYR A 309 19.96 19.65 15.77
C TYR A 309 20.72 19.10 16.97
N VAL A 310 21.11 20.00 17.87
CA VAL A 310 21.75 19.61 19.13
C VAL A 310 20.71 19.38 20.22
N GLN A 311 21.12 18.66 21.25
CA GLN A 311 20.49 18.72 22.55
C GLN A 311 21.35 19.59 23.46
N LYS A 312 20.70 20.52 24.18
CA LYS A 312 21.37 21.44 25.10
C LYS A 312 21.31 20.88 26.53
N PRO A 313 22.41 20.91 27.29
CA PRO A 313 22.37 20.54 28.70
C PRO A 313 21.59 21.60 29.48
N MET A 314 20.88 21.19 30.54
CA MET A 314 20.19 22.12 31.44
C MET A 314 21.16 22.94 32.30
N ASN A 315 22.40 22.48 32.44
CA ASN A 315 23.46 23.17 33.17
C ASN A 315 24.47 23.81 32.20
N ASP A 316 24.86 25.05 32.48
CA ASP A 316 25.87 25.77 31.70
C ASP A 316 27.25 25.11 31.79
N GLY A 317 28.06 25.24 30.73
CA GLY A 317 29.45 24.78 30.68
C GLY A 317 29.64 23.30 30.34
N ILE A 318 28.55 22.56 30.14
CA ILE A 318 28.55 21.20 29.60
C ILE A 318 28.45 21.25 28.08
N GLN A 319 29.03 20.26 27.39
CA GLN A 319 28.96 20.20 25.94
C GLN A 319 27.52 20.05 25.43
N ASN A 320 27.23 20.62 24.26
CA ASN A 320 26.07 20.18 23.49
C ASN A 320 26.34 18.78 22.94
N VAL A 321 25.28 18.00 22.77
CA VAL A 321 25.37 16.63 22.22
C VAL A 321 24.43 16.42 21.05
N VAL A 322 24.75 15.44 20.22
CA VAL A 322 23.90 14.91 19.16
C VAL A 322 23.75 13.40 19.34
N SER A 323 22.56 12.85 19.16
CA SER A 323 22.34 11.38 19.21
C SER A 323 21.97 10.86 17.83
N THR A 324 20.77 11.22 17.39
CA THR A 324 20.14 10.89 16.10
C THR A 324 19.44 12.13 15.53
N GLY A 325 19.71 13.32 16.08
CA GLY A 325 19.08 14.61 15.71
C GLY A 325 19.38 15.09 14.29
N GLY A 326 20.08 14.27 13.50
CA GLY A 326 20.28 14.41 12.07
C GLY A 326 19.23 13.68 11.24
N GLU A 327 18.07 13.33 11.78
CA GLU A 327 17.02 12.59 11.06
C GLU A 327 15.74 13.40 10.82
N LYS A 328 15.09 13.14 9.69
CA LYS A 328 13.73 13.56 9.39
C LYS A 328 12.94 12.39 8.80
N LYS A 329 11.64 12.37 9.06
CA LYS A 329 10.74 11.38 8.46
C LYS A 329 10.39 11.79 7.03
N LEU A 330 10.64 10.91 6.07
CA LEU A 330 10.10 11.02 4.71
C LEU A 330 8.87 10.13 4.58
N SER A 331 7.89 10.61 3.82
CA SER A 331 6.71 9.84 3.44
C SER A 331 6.44 10.01 1.96
N ALA A 332 6.01 8.93 1.32
CA ALA A 332 5.58 8.92 -0.06
C ALA A 332 4.36 8.01 -0.19
N SER A 333 3.45 8.30 -1.12
CA SER A 333 2.34 7.40 -1.39
C SER A 333 1.93 7.44 -2.84
N GLY A 334 1.50 6.31 -3.36
CA GLY A 334 0.82 6.23 -4.65
C GLY A 334 -0.55 5.61 -4.46
N VAL A 335 -1.51 6.08 -5.25
CA VAL A 335 -2.87 5.54 -5.32
C VAL A 335 -3.22 5.37 -6.80
N VAL A 336 -3.93 4.29 -7.10
CA VAL A 336 -4.44 4.02 -8.44
C VAL A 336 -5.86 3.51 -8.31
N ALA A 337 -6.73 3.90 -9.24
CA ALA A 337 -8.08 3.36 -9.28
C ALA A 337 -8.06 1.98 -9.94
N VAL A 338 -8.78 1.03 -9.35
CA VAL A 338 -9.10 -0.23 -10.05
C VAL A 338 -9.95 0.08 -11.27
N ALA A 339 -9.64 -0.56 -12.38
CA ALA A 339 -10.41 -0.45 -13.60
C ALA A 339 -11.83 -0.97 -13.37
N LYS A 340 -12.80 -0.11 -13.70
CA LYS A 340 -14.22 -0.47 -13.58
C LYS A 340 -14.56 -1.58 -14.58
N PRO A 341 -15.41 -2.55 -14.18
CA PRO A 341 -15.89 -3.56 -15.10
C PRO A 341 -16.60 -2.91 -16.29
N GLY A 342 -16.47 -3.53 -17.46
CA GLY A 342 -17.21 -3.13 -18.65
C GLY A 342 -18.46 -3.97 -18.86
N LYS A 343 -19.31 -3.51 -19.78
CA LYS A 343 -20.53 -4.18 -20.23
C LYS A 343 -20.47 -4.40 -21.73
N VAL A 344 -20.95 -5.54 -22.21
CA VAL A 344 -21.21 -5.78 -23.63
C VAL A 344 -22.71 -5.82 -23.85
N GLN A 345 -23.20 -5.01 -24.78
CA GLN A 345 -24.56 -5.04 -25.27
C GLN A 345 -24.54 -5.56 -26.70
N VAL A 346 -25.29 -6.62 -26.96
CA VAL A 346 -25.36 -7.23 -28.29
C VAL A 346 -26.77 -7.07 -28.83
N THR A 347 -26.88 -6.55 -30.04
CA THR A 347 -28.15 -6.43 -30.75
C THR A 347 -28.11 -7.34 -31.98
N LYS A 348 -29.10 -8.23 -32.10
CA LYS A 348 -29.32 -9.03 -33.30
C LYS A 348 -30.37 -8.36 -34.15
N THR A 349 -30.05 -8.07 -35.41
CA THR A 349 -30.98 -7.40 -36.33
C THR A 349 -31.23 -8.17 -37.61
N ASP A 350 -32.42 -7.99 -38.17
CA ASP A 350 -32.79 -8.46 -39.50
C ASP A 350 -32.21 -7.53 -40.57
N ALA A 351 -31.52 -8.10 -41.56
CA ALA A 351 -30.82 -7.38 -42.61
C ALA A 351 -31.74 -6.54 -43.51
N LYS A 352 -33.02 -6.91 -43.63
CA LYS A 352 -33.99 -6.27 -44.52
C LYS A 352 -34.78 -5.17 -43.81
N THR A 353 -35.14 -5.39 -42.55
CA THR A 353 -36.07 -4.54 -41.79
C THR A 353 -35.39 -3.72 -40.70
N GLY A 354 -34.17 -4.09 -40.30
CA GLY A 354 -33.46 -3.48 -39.17
C GLY A 354 -34.07 -3.80 -37.80
N LYS A 355 -35.15 -4.60 -37.75
CA LYS A 355 -35.82 -4.97 -36.49
C LYS A 355 -34.97 -5.96 -35.69
N GLY A 356 -35.15 -5.93 -34.37
CA GLY A 356 -34.51 -6.86 -33.46
C GLY A 356 -34.97 -8.31 -33.70
N ILE A 357 -34.05 -9.25 -33.48
CA ILE A 357 -34.33 -10.69 -33.57
C ILE A 357 -34.11 -11.32 -32.19
N GLY A 358 -35.19 -11.73 -31.54
CA GLY A 358 -35.15 -12.55 -30.32
C GLY A 358 -34.82 -14.02 -30.61
N GLY A 359 -34.27 -14.72 -29.62
CA GLY A 359 -33.98 -16.15 -29.66
C GLY A 359 -32.68 -16.56 -30.34
N ALA A 360 -31.86 -15.61 -30.80
CA ALA A 360 -30.53 -15.91 -31.34
C ALA A 360 -29.57 -16.27 -30.20
N THR A 361 -28.75 -17.30 -30.40
CA THR A 361 -27.76 -17.73 -29.39
C THR A 361 -26.36 -17.24 -29.80
N LEU A 362 -25.74 -16.44 -28.94
CA LEU A 362 -24.49 -15.73 -29.22
C LEU A 362 -23.45 -16.10 -28.17
N ARG A 363 -22.29 -16.57 -28.61
CA ARG A 363 -21.15 -16.88 -27.76
C ARG A 363 -20.28 -15.65 -27.56
N ILE A 364 -19.89 -15.38 -26.32
CA ILE A 364 -19.04 -14.26 -25.94
C ILE A 364 -17.59 -14.74 -25.87
N THR A 365 -16.71 -14.14 -26.64
CA THR A 365 -15.33 -14.61 -26.86
C THR A 365 -14.35 -13.44 -26.78
N GLY A 366 -13.07 -13.75 -26.60
CA GLY A 366 -12.00 -12.78 -26.81
C GLY A 366 -11.75 -12.50 -28.29
N LYS A 367 -10.68 -11.75 -28.58
CA LYS A 367 -10.26 -11.34 -29.93
C LYS A 367 -10.15 -12.48 -30.95
N ASP A 368 -9.80 -13.69 -30.50
CA ASP A 368 -9.58 -14.87 -31.35
C ASP A 368 -10.88 -15.55 -31.82
N ARG A 369 -12.04 -15.08 -31.34
CA ARG A 369 -13.38 -15.63 -31.60
C ARG A 369 -13.57 -17.08 -31.12
N LYS A 370 -12.69 -17.55 -30.23
CA LYS A 370 -12.65 -18.96 -29.78
C LYS A 370 -12.53 -19.04 -28.27
N SER A 371 -11.54 -18.38 -27.69
CA SER A 371 -11.33 -18.32 -26.24
C SER A 371 -12.39 -17.44 -25.61
N ALA A 372 -12.74 -17.71 -24.35
CA ALA A 372 -13.70 -16.89 -23.64
C ALA A 372 -13.14 -15.48 -23.39
N ALA A 373 -14.05 -14.48 -23.37
CA ALA A 373 -13.73 -13.19 -22.78
C ALA A 373 -13.51 -13.37 -21.27
N ASN A 374 -12.79 -12.45 -20.63
CA ASN A 374 -12.55 -12.55 -19.19
C ASN A 374 -13.61 -11.77 -18.39
N GLY A 375 -14.05 -12.35 -17.27
CA GLY A 375 -14.82 -11.64 -16.24
C GLY A 375 -13.94 -10.64 -15.48
N GLN A 376 -14.55 -9.77 -14.70
CA GLN A 376 -13.85 -8.74 -13.91
C GLN A 376 -12.80 -9.33 -12.94
N ASP A 377 -12.99 -10.58 -12.51
CA ASP A 377 -12.03 -11.32 -11.68
C ASP A 377 -10.81 -11.87 -12.45
N GLY A 378 -10.70 -11.53 -13.73
CA GLY A 378 -9.62 -11.96 -14.62
C GLY A 378 -9.78 -13.39 -15.15
N LYS A 379 -10.82 -14.13 -14.74
CA LYS A 379 -11.01 -15.52 -15.17
C LYS A 379 -11.80 -15.61 -16.48
N PRO A 380 -11.57 -16.67 -17.29
CA PRO A 380 -12.36 -16.92 -18.49
C PRO A 380 -13.85 -17.05 -18.15
N LEU A 381 -14.70 -16.30 -18.87
CA LEU A 381 -16.16 -16.32 -18.74
C LEU A 381 -16.73 -17.55 -19.46
N ASN A 382 -16.58 -18.70 -18.82
CA ASN A 382 -17.04 -19.98 -19.32
C ASN A 382 -18.46 -20.29 -18.84
N GLY A 383 -19.24 -20.96 -19.69
CA GLY A 383 -20.50 -21.58 -19.33
C GLY A 383 -20.31 -22.92 -18.58
N PRO A 384 -21.41 -23.58 -18.19
CA PRO A 384 -21.38 -24.87 -17.48
C PRO A 384 -20.70 -26.00 -18.25
N ASP A 385 -20.59 -25.86 -19.57
CA ASP A 385 -19.92 -26.80 -20.48
C ASP A 385 -18.41 -26.55 -20.60
N GLY A 386 -17.87 -25.57 -19.86
CA GLY A 386 -16.46 -25.17 -19.93
C GLY A 386 -16.10 -24.42 -21.22
N GLN A 387 -17.06 -24.15 -22.10
CA GLN A 387 -16.89 -23.33 -23.31
C GLN A 387 -17.21 -21.87 -22.99
N PRO A 388 -16.87 -20.91 -23.87
CA PRO A 388 -17.25 -19.53 -23.65
C PRO A 388 -18.76 -19.36 -23.51
N VAL A 389 -19.17 -18.47 -22.59
CA VAL A 389 -20.58 -18.27 -22.24
C VAL A 389 -21.43 -17.95 -23.47
N VAL A 390 -22.64 -18.50 -23.50
CA VAL A 390 -23.64 -18.25 -24.54
C VAL A 390 -24.78 -17.43 -23.93
N VAL A 391 -25.12 -16.31 -24.58
CA VAL A 391 -26.29 -15.49 -24.27
C VAL A 391 -27.35 -15.66 -25.34
N THR A 392 -28.61 -15.46 -24.97
CA THR A 392 -29.74 -15.50 -25.91
C THR A 392 -30.36 -14.12 -26.02
N THR A 393 -30.58 -13.63 -27.23
CA THR A 393 -31.24 -12.34 -27.43
C THR A 393 -32.71 -12.38 -27.03
N GLY A 394 -33.17 -11.36 -26.31
CA GLY A 394 -34.54 -11.27 -25.81
C GLY A 394 -35.41 -10.30 -26.61
N GLY A 395 -36.72 -10.56 -26.56
CA GLY A 395 -37.76 -9.60 -26.97
C GLY A 395 -37.76 -9.22 -28.46
N GLU A 396 -38.55 -8.20 -28.77
CA GLU A 396 -38.64 -7.60 -30.12
C GLU A 396 -37.43 -6.74 -30.47
N ASP A 397 -36.67 -6.29 -29.45
CA ASP A 397 -35.47 -5.46 -29.61
C ASP A 397 -34.23 -6.32 -29.96
N GLY A 398 -34.29 -7.64 -29.77
CA GLY A 398 -33.21 -8.56 -30.11
C GLY A 398 -31.92 -8.30 -29.32
N VAL A 399 -32.03 -7.88 -28.06
CA VAL A 399 -30.90 -7.47 -27.23
C VAL A 399 -30.49 -8.56 -26.24
N ALA A 400 -29.19 -8.71 -26.02
CA ALA A 400 -28.60 -9.43 -24.89
C ALA A 400 -27.51 -8.55 -24.24
N THR A 401 -27.31 -8.71 -22.93
CA THR A 401 -26.25 -7.99 -22.20
C THR A 401 -25.39 -8.94 -21.39
N VAL A 402 -24.11 -8.60 -21.29
CA VAL A 402 -23.12 -9.28 -20.45
C VAL A 402 -22.46 -8.19 -19.62
N ASP A 403 -22.65 -8.25 -18.31
CA ASP A 403 -22.08 -7.30 -17.36
C ASP A 403 -20.79 -7.89 -16.72
N ASP A 404 -20.13 -7.09 -15.88
CA ASP A 404 -18.97 -7.51 -15.06
C ASP A 404 -17.81 -8.13 -15.86
N LEU A 405 -17.53 -7.58 -17.05
CA LEU A 405 -16.41 -7.99 -17.89
C LEU A 405 -15.12 -7.25 -17.49
N LEU A 406 -13.98 -7.94 -17.63
CA LEU A 406 -12.67 -7.30 -17.54
C LEU A 406 -12.58 -6.16 -18.54
N ALA A 407 -11.96 -5.04 -18.17
CA ALA A 407 -11.76 -3.94 -19.09
C ALA A 407 -10.47 -3.17 -18.74
N PRO A 408 -9.57 -2.90 -19.70
CA PRO A 408 -9.77 -3.03 -21.14
C PRO A 408 -9.62 -4.47 -21.65
N GLN A 409 -10.44 -4.87 -22.64
CA GLN A 409 -10.22 -6.09 -23.42
C GLN A 409 -10.92 -6.03 -24.79
N ASP A 410 -10.46 -6.83 -25.76
CA ASP A 410 -11.18 -7.04 -27.02
C ASP A 410 -12.22 -8.15 -26.85
N VAL A 411 -13.48 -7.86 -27.16
CA VAL A 411 -14.59 -8.82 -27.09
C VAL A 411 -15.18 -9.04 -28.47
N CYS A 412 -15.43 -10.31 -28.79
CA CYS A 412 -16.15 -10.75 -29.98
C CYS A 412 -17.41 -11.52 -29.59
N VAL A 413 -18.47 -11.35 -30.37
CA VAL A 413 -19.70 -12.14 -30.28
C VAL A 413 -19.80 -13.00 -31.52
N VAL A 414 -20.08 -14.29 -31.35
CA VAL A 414 -20.14 -15.28 -32.43
C VAL A 414 -21.47 -16.01 -32.36
N GLU A 415 -22.23 -16.00 -33.44
CA GLU A 415 -23.51 -16.71 -33.48
C GLU A 415 -23.31 -18.23 -33.46
N VAL A 416 -23.94 -18.90 -32.50
CA VAL A 416 -23.82 -20.35 -32.33
C VAL A 416 -24.88 -21.07 -33.15
N ASN A 417 -26.12 -20.55 -33.12
CA ASN A 417 -27.22 -21.04 -33.93
C ASN A 417 -28.11 -19.88 -34.38
N ALA A 418 -28.51 -19.91 -35.65
CA ALA A 418 -29.48 -18.98 -36.18
C ALA A 418 -30.88 -19.24 -35.61
N PRO A 419 -31.64 -18.19 -35.27
CA PRO A 419 -33.03 -18.31 -34.82
C PRO A 419 -33.95 -18.82 -35.95
N PRO A 420 -35.12 -19.39 -35.61
CA PRO A 420 -36.10 -19.82 -36.61
C PRO A 420 -36.42 -18.70 -37.61
N GLY A 421 -36.40 -19.04 -38.90
CA GLY A 421 -36.62 -18.07 -39.98
C GLY A 421 -35.35 -17.40 -40.53
N TYR A 422 -34.16 -17.73 -40.01
CA TYR A 422 -32.88 -17.16 -40.46
C TYR A 422 -31.80 -18.21 -40.79
N THR A 423 -32.18 -19.49 -40.85
CA THR A 423 -31.27 -20.63 -41.00
C THR A 423 -30.61 -20.76 -42.38
N ASN A 424 -31.23 -20.21 -43.43
CA ASN A 424 -30.77 -20.42 -44.81
C ASN A 424 -29.42 -19.73 -45.09
N ALA A 425 -29.12 -18.64 -44.39
CA ALA A 425 -27.89 -17.85 -44.57
C ALA A 425 -26.81 -18.15 -43.52
N PHE A 426 -27.06 -19.07 -42.58
CA PHE A 426 -26.13 -19.38 -41.50
C PHE A 426 -25.11 -20.44 -41.95
N ASP A 427 -23.82 -20.08 -41.93
CA ASP A 427 -22.71 -21.03 -42.13
C ASP A 427 -22.04 -21.33 -40.78
N PRO A 428 -22.17 -22.55 -40.22
CA PRO A 428 -21.52 -22.90 -38.95
C PRO A 428 -19.99 -22.87 -39.01
N LYS A 429 -19.38 -22.90 -40.21
CA LYS A 429 -17.92 -22.77 -40.37
C LYS A 429 -17.46 -21.32 -40.41
N ASN A 430 -18.35 -20.40 -40.78
CA ASN A 430 -18.10 -18.97 -40.84
C ASN A 430 -19.29 -18.22 -40.21
N PRO A 431 -19.56 -18.45 -38.90
CA PRO A 431 -20.72 -17.88 -38.26
C PRO A 431 -20.64 -16.35 -38.25
N PRO A 432 -21.78 -15.64 -38.35
CA PRO A 432 -21.84 -14.20 -38.16
C PRO A 432 -21.19 -13.80 -36.84
N ALA A 433 -20.33 -12.78 -36.88
CA ALA A 433 -19.61 -12.30 -35.72
C ALA A 433 -19.38 -10.79 -35.76
N ALA A 434 -19.31 -10.16 -34.59
CA ALA A 434 -18.94 -8.76 -34.42
C ALA A 434 -17.91 -8.64 -33.28
N CYS A 435 -16.97 -7.71 -33.39
CA CYS A 435 -15.90 -7.52 -32.41
C CYS A 435 -15.69 -6.04 -32.13
N GLY A 436 -15.19 -5.72 -30.94
CA GLY A 436 -14.73 -4.37 -30.59
C GLY A 436 -13.93 -4.36 -29.28
N SER A 437 -13.37 -3.20 -28.96
CA SER A 437 -12.60 -2.99 -27.72
C SER A 437 -13.51 -2.44 -26.63
N LEU A 438 -13.53 -3.10 -25.49
CA LEU A 438 -14.28 -2.71 -24.31
C LEU A 438 -13.39 -1.83 -23.41
N GLU A 439 -13.81 -0.60 -23.16
CA GLU A 439 -13.11 0.34 -22.28
C GLU A 439 -13.55 0.17 -20.81
N PRO A 440 -12.69 0.51 -19.82
CA PRO A 440 -13.04 0.46 -18.39
C PRO A 440 -14.31 1.25 -18.06
N GLY A 441 -15.29 0.58 -17.44
CA GLY A 441 -16.59 1.18 -17.11
C GLY A 441 -17.50 1.47 -18.31
N GLY A 442 -17.07 1.14 -19.53
CA GLY A 442 -17.80 1.40 -20.77
C GLY A 442 -18.84 0.34 -21.09
N THR A 443 -19.71 0.66 -22.06
CA THR A 443 -20.57 -0.32 -22.72
C THR A 443 -20.13 -0.48 -24.17
N LEU A 444 -19.66 -1.68 -24.53
CA LEU A 444 -19.38 -2.04 -25.91
C LEU A 444 -20.66 -2.52 -26.58
N ALA A 445 -21.17 -1.73 -27.52
CA ALA A 445 -22.33 -2.11 -28.34
C ALA A 445 -21.87 -2.85 -29.61
N LEU A 446 -22.35 -4.08 -29.79
CA LEU A 446 -22.07 -4.93 -30.94
C LEU A 446 -23.36 -5.28 -31.67
N THR A 447 -23.34 -5.25 -33.00
CA THR A 447 -24.49 -5.63 -33.83
C THR A 447 -24.16 -6.81 -34.71
N VAL A 448 -25.00 -7.83 -34.68
CA VAL A 448 -24.89 -9.01 -35.53
C VAL A 448 -26.13 -9.12 -36.41
N VAL A 449 -25.94 -9.09 -37.73
CA VAL A 449 -27.03 -9.04 -38.72
C VAL A 449 -27.33 -10.43 -39.27
N ASN A 450 -28.61 -10.81 -39.42
CA ASN A 450 -29.01 -12.03 -40.14
C ASN A 450 -29.89 -11.72 -41.35
N ILE A 451 -29.74 -12.53 -42.39
CA ILE A 451 -30.57 -12.47 -43.58
C ILE A 451 -31.75 -13.43 -43.37
N PRO A 452 -33.01 -12.96 -43.43
CA PRO A 452 -34.17 -13.82 -43.27
C PRO A 452 -34.28 -14.83 -44.42
N ASN A 453 -34.84 -16.01 -44.12
CA ASN A 453 -35.10 -17.06 -45.07
C ASN A 453 -35.98 -16.55 -46.22
N GLU A 454 -35.59 -16.86 -47.46
CA GLU A 454 -36.45 -16.61 -48.60
C GLU A 454 -37.57 -17.64 -48.63
N VAL A 455 -38.82 -17.16 -48.60
CA VAL A 455 -39.99 -17.99 -48.85
C VAL A 455 -40.29 -17.91 -50.34
N PRO A 456 -40.37 -19.04 -51.08
CA PRO A 456 -40.72 -19.00 -52.49
C PRO A 456 -42.08 -18.33 -52.70
N HIS A 457 -42.10 -17.18 -53.37
CA HIS A 457 -43.33 -16.44 -53.66
C HIS A 457 -44.13 -17.04 -54.84
N ALA A 458 -43.58 -18.05 -55.52
CA ALA A 458 -44.26 -18.78 -56.58
C ALA A 458 -44.38 -20.26 -56.20
N ILE A 459 -45.57 -20.66 -55.76
CA ILE A 459 -45.99 -22.05 -55.96
C ILE A 459 -46.24 -22.16 -57.47
N PRO A 460 -45.52 -23.02 -58.21
CA PRO A 460 -45.91 -23.31 -59.58
C PRO A 460 -47.32 -23.87 -59.52
N ALA A 461 -48.29 -23.06 -59.95
CA ALA A 461 -49.63 -23.55 -60.22
C ALA A 461 -49.46 -24.55 -61.37
N GLY A 462 -49.37 -25.83 -61.03
CA GLY A 462 -49.50 -26.90 -62.00
C GLY A 462 -50.79 -26.67 -62.78
N ASP A 463 -50.68 -26.78 -64.09
CA ASP A 463 -51.81 -26.73 -65.00
C ASP A 463 -52.95 -27.62 -64.49
N LYS A 464 -54.15 -27.05 -64.49
CA LYS A 464 -55.39 -27.67 -64.01
C LYS A 464 -55.58 -29.06 -64.61
N PRO A 465 -56.14 -29.98 -63.81
CA PRO A 465 -57.34 -30.68 -64.26
C PRO A 465 -58.53 -30.26 -63.41
N GLU A 466 -59.66 -30.13 -64.10
CA GLU A 466 -60.98 -29.88 -63.56
C GLU A 466 -61.42 -31.03 -62.63
N ALA A 467 -61.38 -30.78 -61.32
CA ALA A 467 -62.28 -31.40 -60.35
C ALA A 467 -62.26 -30.57 -59.06
N MET A 468 -63.08 -29.50 -59.02
CA MET A 468 -63.38 -28.84 -57.76
C MET A 468 -64.27 -29.75 -56.91
N ALA A 469 -63.69 -30.55 -56.03
CA ALA A 469 -64.42 -31.09 -54.90
C ALA A 469 -64.71 -29.94 -53.92
N LYS A 470 -65.92 -29.37 -54.00
CA LYS A 470 -66.45 -28.48 -52.95
C LYS A 470 -66.70 -29.32 -51.70
N GLY A 471 -65.71 -29.39 -50.82
CA GLY A 471 -65.92 -29.86 -49.46
C GLY A 471 -66.60 -28.76 -48.65
N ALA A 472 -67.91 -28.88 -48.41
CA ALA A 472 -68.59 -28.12 -47.38
C ALA A 472 -68.14 -28.67 -46.01
N THR A 473 -67.27 -27.96 -45.31
CA THR A 473 -67.01 -28.24 -43.90
C THR A 473 -68.18 -27.70 -43.09
N GLU A 474 -69.15 -28.56 -42.75
CA GLU A 474 -70.10 -28.27 -41.68
C GLU A 474 -69.42 -28.51 -40.34
N THR A 475 -69.14 -27.42 -39.62
CA THR A 475 -68.70 -27.46 -38.23
C THR A 475 -69.90 -27.87 -37.37
N SER A 476 -70.16 -29.17 -37.23
CA SER A 476 -71.16 -29.66 -36.28
C SER A 476 -70.54 -29.72 -34.88
N PHE A 477 -71.00 -28.83 -34.00
CA PHE A 477 -70.74 -28.97 -32.58
C PHE A 477 -71.55 -30.16 -32.07
N SER A 478 -70.87 -31.23 -31.70
CA SER A 478 -71.48 -32.31 -30.93
C SER A 478 -72.01 -31.72 -29.61
N VAL A 479 -73.34 -31.51 -29.55
CA VAL A 479 -74.06 -31.13 -28.32
C VAL A 479 -73.68 -32.02 -27.12
N PRO A 480 -73.50 -33.37 -27.26
CA PRO A 480 -73.01 -34.16 -26.13
C PRO A 480 -71.54 -33.87 -25.76
N GLY A 481 -70.70 -33.43 -26.70
CA GLY A 481 -69.31 -33.04 -26.44
C GLY A 481 -69.19 -31.76 -25.61
N VAL A 482 -70.03 -30.75 -25.88
CA VAL A 482 -70.07 -29.50 -25.08
C VAL A 482 -70.67 -29.76 -23.69
N ALA A 483 -71.68 -30.62 -23.59
CA ALA A 483 -72.23 -31.04 -22.30
C ALA A 483 -71.22 -31.82 -21.44
N GLY A 484 -70.40 -32.68 -22.05
CA GLY A 484 -69.34 -33.42 -21.36
C GLY A 484 -68.25 -32.51 -20.77
N LEU A 485 -67.88 -31.45 -21.49
CA LEU A 485 -66.88 -30.47 -21.03
C LEU A 485 -67.41 -29.62 -19.87
N ALA A 486 -68.69 -29.22 -19.90
CA ALA A 486 -69.33 -28.51 -18.80
C ALA A 486 -69.45 -29.39 -17.53
N ALA A 487 -69.74 -30.69 -17.68
CA ALA A 487 -69.79 -31.63 -16.55
C ALA A 487 -68.40 -31.81 -15.89
N LEU A 488 -67.33 -31.89 -16.69
CA LEU A 488 -65.96 -31.99 -16.18
C LEU A 488 -65.53 -30.75 -15.40
N VAL A 489 -65.89 -29.56 -15.86
CA VAL A 489 -65.60 -28.30 -15.14
C VAL A 489 -66.35 -28.26 -13.79
N LEU A 490 -67.60 -28.70 -13.73
CA LEU A 490 -68.36 -28.76 -12.47
C LEU A 490 -67.77 -29.78 -11.48
N ILE A 491 -67.32 -30.94 -11.95
CA ILE A 491 -66.67 -31.95 -11.09
C ILE A 491 -65.31 -31.44 -10.57
N GLY A 492 -64.51 -30.81 -11.44
CA GLY A 492 -63.24 -30.19 -11.03
C GLY A 492 -63.42 -29.10 -9.98
N SER A 493 -64.43 -28.24 -10.17
CA SER A 493 -64.78 -27.16 -9.22
C SER A 493 -65.22 -27.72 -7.86
N GLY A 494 -66.01 -28.80 -7.85
CA GLY A 494 -66.48 -29.46 -6.63
C GLY A 494 -65.36 -30.12 -5.82
N LEU A 495 -64.39 -30.75 -6.49
CA LEU A 495 -63.25 -31.40 -5.85
C LEU A 495 -62.29 -30.38 -5.21
N VAL A 496 -62.04 -29.24 -5.87
CA VAL A 496 -61.22 -28.15 -5.31
C VAL A 496 -61.92 -27.50 -4.10
N GLY A 497 -63.24 -27.30 -4.16
CA GLY A 497 -64.02 -26.80 -3.03
C GLY A 497 -64.02 -27.75 -1.82
N PHE A 498 -64.08 -29.07 -2.05
CA PHE A 498 -64.03 -30.07 -0.97
C PHE A 498 -62.63 -30.17 -0.33
N ALA A 499 -61.57 -30.05 -1.14
CA ALA A 499 -60.19 -30.00 -0.63
C ALA A 499 -59.93 -28.73 0.20
N ALA A 500 -60.39 -27.56 -0.25
CA ALA A 500 -60.26 -26.30 0.49
C ALA A 500 -61.06 -26.29 1.81
N ARG A 501 -62.22 -26.97 1.86
CA ARG A 501 -63.01 -27.07 3.10
C ARG A 501 -62.39 -28.01 4.15
N ARG A 502 -61.56 -28.97 3.71
CA ARG A 502 -60.85 -29.90 4.61
C ARG A 502 -59.56 -29.31 5.18
N SER A 503 -58.90 -28.36 4.49
CA SER A 503 -57.72 -27.66 5.02
C SER A 503 -58.07 -26.57 6.02
N ALA A 504 -59.28 -26.01 5.98
CA ALA A 504 -59.75 -24.99 6.94
C ALA A 504 -60.26 -25.55 8.29
N ARG A 505 -60.16 -26.88 8.52
CA ARG A 505 -60.54 -27.55 9.79
C ARG A 505 -59.38 -28.31 10.44
N ARG A 506 -58.13 -27.92 10.15
CA ARG A 506 -56.94 -28.36 10.90
C ARG A 506 -56.24 -27.17 11.51
#